data_AF-A0A9Q0WBP6-F1
#
_entry.id   AF-A0A9Q0WBP6-F1
#
_cell.length_a   1.000
_cell.length_b   1.000
_cell.length_c   1.000
_cell.angle_alpha   90.00
_cell.angle_beta   90.00
_cell.angle_gamma   90.00
#
_symmetry.space_group_name_H-M   'P 1'
#
loop_
_entity.id
_entity.type
_entity.pdbx_description
1 polymer ?
#
loop_
_entity_poly.entity_id
_entity_poly.type
_entity_poly.pdbx_seq_one_letter_code
_entity_poly.pdbx_strand_id
1 'polypeptide(L)'
;MFGPDKCGTTNKVHFILKHKNPKSGEYVEHHLKFPPSVPHDKLTHVYTAILKSDNELQILEIPNPNYFELDQPDFEPIAAVGIEIWTMQDGILFDNVLIAKDEKFAASIRDTTWKPKFDAEKEKQKDEEAAATGSDGLAGFQKKVFELLYQVADISFLSEHKDKITDLIEKAEKQPNITIGVLVSIVVVILTLFFRIIFGGKKAKVVEKKPEPVAETSTTEGSSDEMKEETTEAESEGAAPPRRRQPRREN
;
A
#
# COMPACT_ATOMS: atom_id res chain seq x y z
N MET A 1 11.66 11.72 -21.40
CA MET A 1 10.47 10.83 -21.36
C MET A 1 9.54 11.32 -20.26
N PHE A 2 8.24 11.29 -20.47
CA PHE A 2 7.24 11.63 -19.44
C PHE A 2 5.97 10.80 -19.65
N GLY A 3 5.35 10.31 -18.58
CA GLY A 3 4.08 9.57 -18.64
C GLY A 3 3.97 8.41 -17.64
N PRO A 4 2.78 7.78 -17.54
CA PRO A 4 2.52 6.64 -16.67
C PRO A 4 3.19 5.34 -17.13
N ASP A 5 3.63 4.52 -16.18
CA ASP A 5 4.18 3.16 -16.36
C ASP A 5 3.70 2.27 -15.20
N LYS A 6 3.01 1.17 -15.54
CA LYS A 6 2.57 0.15 -14.58
C LYS A 6 2.95 -1.23 -15.08
N CYS A 7 3.86 -1.90 -14.36
CA CYS A 7 4.41 -3.20 -14.72
C CYS A 7 4.56 -4.09 -13.48
N GLY A 8 3.71 -5.12 -13.37
CA GLY A 8 3.63 -5.98 -12.17
C GLY A 8 3.30 -5.15 -10.93
N THR A 9 4.15 -5.24 -9.90
CA THR A 9 4.05 -4.46 -8.66
C THR A 9 4.65 -3.04 -8.76
N THR A 10 5.12 -2.64 -9.95
CA THR A 10 5.65 -1.29 -10.17
C THR A 10 4.54 -0.39 -10.70
N ASN A 11 4.29 0.75 -10.05
CA ASN A 11 3.34 1.77 -10.51
C ASN A 11 3.94 3.17 -10.32
N LYS A 12 4.23 3.87 -11.41
CA LYS A 12 4.89 5.18 -11.39
C LYS A 12 4.55 6.06 -12.60
N VAL A 13 4.46 7.36 -12.39
CA VAL A 13 4.58 8.38 -13.45
C VAL A 13 6.05 8.74 -13.58
N HIS A 14 6.66 8.42 -14.72
CA HIS A 14 8.04 8.82 -15.00
C HIS A 14 8.10 10.29 -15.40
N PHE A 15 9.13 10.98 -14.92
CA PHE A 15 9.78 12.05 -15.66
C PHE A 15 11.27 11.70 -15.74
N ILE A 16 11.79 11.60 -16.97
CA ILE A 16 13.20 11.31 -17.26
C ILE A 16 13.74 12.42 -18.15
N LEU A 17 14.72 13.15 -17.65
CA LEU A 17 15.38 14.25 -18.33
C LEU A 17 16.80 13.81 -18.73
N LYS A 18 17.10 13.84 -20.02
CA LYS A 18 18.44 13.54 -20.54
C LYS A 18 19.18 14.87 -20.73
N HIS A 19 20.26 15.07 -19.98
CA HIS A 19 21.06 16.29 -20.00
C HIS A 19 22.51 15.97 -20.36
N LYS A 20 23.17 16.88 -21.07
CA LYS A 20 24.55 16.73 -21.53
C LYS A 20 25.49 17.45 -20.57
N ASN A 21 26.42 16.74 -19.96
CA ASN A 21 27.42 17.35 -19.09
C ASN A 21 28.32 18.28 -19.90
N PRO A 22 28.35 19.61 -19.65
CA PRO A 22 29.13 20.55 -20.46
C PRO A 22 30.64 20.42 -20.26
N LYS A 23 31.11 19.62 -19.28
CA LYS A 23 32.53 19.38 -18.98
C LYS A 23 33.06 18.05 -19.51
N SER A 24 32.26 16.98 -19.51
CA SER A 24 32.67 15.67 -20.07
C SER A 24 32.08 15.38 -21.46
N GLY A 25 31.03 16.09 -21.87
CA GLY A 25 30.30 15.85 -23.13
C GLY A 25 29.34 14.65 -23.09
N GLU A 26 29.35 13.88 -22.00
CA GLU A 26 28.52 12.69 -21.80
C GLU A 26 27.06 13.06 -21.48
N TYR A 27 26.11 12.20 -21.83
CA TYR A 27 24.71 12.35 -21.45
C TYR A 27 24.41 11.60 -20.15
N VAL A 28 23.75 12.29 -19.21
CA VAL A 28 23.23 11.74 -17.95
C VAL A 28 21.71 11.77 -17.98
N GLU A 29 21.07 10.70 -17.50
CA GLU A 29 19.61 10.62 -17.38
C GLU A 29 19.21 10.84 -15.91
N HIS A 30 18.42 11.88 -15.68
CA HIS A 30 17.90 12.28 -14.38
C HIS A 30 16.46 11.80 -14.24
N HIS A 31 16.21 11.00 -13.21
CA HIS A 31 14.89 10.45 -12.88
C HIS A 31 14.31 11.12 -11.62
N LEU A 32 12.99 11.09 -11.47
CA LEU A 32 12.34 11.41 -10.20
C LEU A 32 12.84 10.47 -9.09
N LYS A 33 13.36 11.04 -8.00
CA LYS A 33 13.72 10.28 -6.78
C LYS A 33 12.49 9.66 -6.09
N PHE A 34 11.35 10.32 -6.21
CA PHE A 34 10.05 9.92 -5.67
C PHE A 34 8.98 10.15 -6.75
N PRO A 35 8.78 9.23 -7.69
CA PRO A 35 7.76 9.38 -8.72
C PRO A 35 6.34 9.26 -8.14
N PRO A 36 5.35 10.05 -8.61
CA PRO A 36 3.93 9.81 -8.33
C PRO A 36 3.49 8.42 -8.80
N SER A 37 2.41 7.87 -8.25
CA SER A 37 1.79 6.63 -8.75
C SER A 37 0.56 6.93 -9.61
N VAL A 38 0.31 6.10 -10.62
CA VAL A 38 -0.87 6.16 -11.49
C VAL A 38 -2.12 5.75 -10.68
N PRO A 39 -3.27 6.45 -10.83
CA PRO A 39 -4.54 6.04 -10.24
C PRO A 39 -4.95 4.60 -10.55
N HIS A 40 -5.69 3.96 -9.64
CA HIS A 40 -6.17 2.57 -9.78
C HIS A 40 -7.67 2.54 -10.17
N ASP A 41 -8.05 3.31 -11.19
CA ASP A 41 -9.42 3.33 -11.74
C ASP A 41 -9.41 3.09 -13.27
N LYS A 42 -10.49 3.47 -13.96
CA LYS A 42 -10.65 3.32 -15.43
C LYS A 42 -10.91 4.65 -16.15
N LEU A 43 -10.79 5.78 -15.45
CA LEU A 43 -11.10 7.10 -15.97
C LEU A 43 -9.92 7.66 -16.79
N THR A 44 -10.20 8.65 -17.63
CA THR A 44 -9.15 9.41 -18.33
C THR A 44 -8.44 10.38 -17.38
N HIS A 45 -7.11 10.29 -17.25
CA HIS A 45 -6.29 11.19 -16.43
C HIS A 45 -5.38 12.08 -17.29
N VAL A 46 -4.98 13.25 -16.78
CA VAL A 46 -4.13 14.23 -17.50
C VAL A 46 -2.83 14.48 -16.75
N TYR A 47 -1.79 13.80 -17.21
CA TYR A 47 -0.42 14.00 -16.74
C TYR A 47 0.14 15.32 -17.32
N THR A 48 0.48 16.25 -16.43
CA THR A 48 1.11 17.53 -16.79
C THR A 48 2.46 17.67 -16.10
N ALA A 49 3.53 17.88 -16.88
CA ALA A 49 4.84 18.28 -16.38
C ALA A 49 5.15 19.73 -16.78
N ILE A 50 5.57 20.53 -15.81
CA ILE A 50 6.02 21.91 -15.99
C ILE A 50 7.50 21.95 -15.58
N LEU A 51 8.36 22.32 -16.53
CA LEU A 51 9.77 22.57 -16.30
C LEU A 51 10.03 24.07 -16.43
N LYS A 52 10.43 24.72 -15.35
CA LYS A 52 10.69 26.16 -15.29
C LYS A 52 12.17 26.48 -15.59
N SER A 53 12.45 27.75 -15.87
CA SER A 53 13.81 28.26 -16.21
C SER A 53 14.75 28.43 -15.01
N ASP A 54 14.22 28.29 -13.79
CA ASP A 54 14.94 28.13 -12.52
C ASP A 54 15.17 26.63 -12.19
N ASN A 55 14.78 25.74 -13.10
CA ASN A 55 14.88 24.29 -13.03
C ASN A 55 13.96 23.63 -12.00
N GLU A 56 12.97 24.36 -11.48
CA GLU A 56 11.87 23.75 -10.75
C GLU A 56 11.05 22.85 -11.69
N LEU A 57 10.94 21.57 -11.33
CA LEU A 57 10.06 20.60 -11.97
C LEU A 57 8.79 20.41 -11.12
N GLN A 58 7.65 20.82 -11.65
CA GLN A 58 6.34 20.53 -11.08
C GLN A 58 5.62 19.47 -11.94
N ILE A 59 5.04 18.46 -11.30
CA ILE A 59 4.16 17.47 -11.94
C ILE A 59 2.79 17.62 -11.31
N LEU A 60 1.82 18.13 -12.07
CA LEU A 60 0.52 18.55 -11.53
C LEU A 60 -0.44 17.37 -11.39
N GLU A 61 -0.21 16.55 -10.38
CA GLU A 61 -1.18 15.61 -9.81
C GLU A 61 -1.04 15.47 -8.28
N ILE A 62 0.20 15.55 -7.76
CA ILE A 62 0.51 15.40 -6.32
C ILE A 62 1.59 16.43 -5.91
N PRO A 63 1.50 17.10 -4.75
CA PRO A 63 2.57 17.99 -4.27
C PRO A 63 3.88 17.22 -3.99
N ASN A 64 5.01 17.76 -4.45
CA ASN A 64 6.34 17.17 -4.22
C ASN A 64 7.06 17.84 -3.03
N PRO A 65 7.18 17.19 -1.85
CA PRO A 65 7.89 17.74 -0.70
C PRO A 65 9.43 17.56 -0.76
N ASN A 66 9.97 16.86 -1.76
CA ASN A 66 11.39 16.50 -1.86
C ASN A 66 12.04 17.11 -3.12
N TYR A 67 12.10 18.43 -3.12
CA TYR A 67 12.76 19.28 -4.11
C TYR A 67 14.29 19.03 -4.21
N PHE A 68 14.87 19.27 -5.39
CA PHE A 68 16.32 19.40 -5.59
C PHE A 68 16.61 20.33 -6.78
N GLU A 69 17.80 20.94 -6.77
CA GLU A 69 18.25 21.88 -7.80
C GLU A 69 19.26 21.25 -8.77
N LEU A 70 19.27 21.79 -9.99
CA LEU A 70 20.39 21.70 -10.93
C LEU A 70 20.70 23.14 -11.38
N ASP A 71 21.97 23.49 -11.54
CA ASP A 71 22.36 24.71 -12.25
C ASP A 71 21.99 24.60 -13.74
N GLN A 72 21.57 25.74 -14.32
CA GLN A 72 21.01 25.89 -15.67
C GLN A 72 21.46 24.83 -16.71
N PRO A 73 20.64 23.78 -16.95
CA PRO A 73 20.87 22.80 -18.00
C PRO A 73 20.55 23.43 -19.36
N ASP A 74 21.52 23.38 -20.27
CA ASP A 74 21.33 23.81 -21.66
C ASP A 74 20.66 22.67 -22.44
N PHE A 75 19.49 22.94 -23.03
CA PHE A 75 18.66 21.93 -23.69
C PHE A 75 18.72 22.06 -25.21
N GLU A 76 19.12 20.97 -25.88
CA GLU A 76 18.98 20.84 -27.33
C GLU A 76 17.49 20.99 -27.74
N PRO A 77 17.14 21.77 -28.77
CA PRO A 77 15.74 22.05 -29.11
C PRO A 77 14.91 20.79 -29.43
N ILE A 78 13.76 20.66 -28.76
CA ILE A 78 12.82 19.55 -28.97
C ILE A 78 12.18 19.68 -30.36
N ALA A 79 12.58 18.81 -31.30
CA ALA A 79 12.12 18.85 -32.69
C ALA A 79 10.86 18.01 -32.98
N ALA A 80 10.52 17.03 -32.12
CA ALA A 80 9.42 16.10 -32.33
C ALA A 80 8.90 15.52 -31.01
N VAL A 81 7.71 14.91 -31.06
CA VAL A 81 7.14 14.06 -29.99
C VAL A 81 6.95 12.66 -30.56
N GLY A 82 7.33 11.64 -29.80
CA GLY A 82 7.07 10.24 -30.10
C GLY A 82 6.34 9.56 -28.95
N ILE A 83 5.44 8.63 -29.27
CA ILE A 83 4.83 7.71 -28.30
C ILE A 83 5.44 6.34 -28.58
N GLU A 84 6.28 5.87 -27.66
CA GLU A 84 6.91 4.56 -27.68
C GLU A 84 6.50 3.84 -26.40
N ILE A 85 5.73 2.75 -26.54
CA ILE A 85 5.21 1.97 -25.41
C ILE A 85 5.32 0.47 -25.69
N TRP A 86 5.61 -0.29 -24.63
CA TRP A 86 5.35 -1.73 -24.58
C TRP A 86 4.08 -1.96 -23.75
N THR A 87 3.14 -2.74 -24.24
CA THR A 87 1.92 -3.08 -23.49
C THR A 87 1.60 -4.58 -23.59
N MET A 88 1.00 -5.09 -22.51
CA MET A 88 0.38 -6.43 -22.44
C MET A 88 -1.15 -6.35 -22.45
N GLN A 89 -1.71 -5.15 -22.63
CA GLN A 89 -3.12 -4.82 -22.44
C GLN A 89 -3.61 -3.87 -23.56
N ASP A 90 -4.74 -4.24 -24.17
CA ASP A 90 -5.44 -3.42 -25.16
C ASP A 90 -6.26 -2.30 -24.51
N GLY A 91 -6.76 -1.36 -25.31
CA GLY A 91 -7.67 -0.30 -24.87
C GLY A 91 -6.99 0.94 -24.29
N ILE A 92 -5.67 1.06 -24.36
CA ILE A 92 -4.94 2.30 -24.05
C ILE A 92 -5.32 3.36 -25.09
N LEU A 93 -5.81 4.52 -24.63
CA LEU A 93 -6.18 5.66 -25.46
C LEU A 93 -5.32 6.87 -25.08
N PHE A 94 -4.89 7.62 -26.10
CA PHE A 94 -4.22 8.91 -25.94
C PHE A 94 -5.09 10.01 -26.58
N ASP A 95 -5.39 11.06 -25.82
CA ASP A 95 -6.12 12.24 -26.30
C ASP A 95 -5.43 13.52 -25.80
N ASN A 96 -5.38 14.56 -26.63
CA ASN A 96 -4.78 15.88 -26.37
C ASN A 96 -3.30 15.87 -25.90
N VAL A 97 -2.34 15.70 -26.82
CA VAL A 97 -0.92 16.03 -26.55
C VAL A 97 -0.70 17.54 -26.73
N LEU A 98 -0.40 18.25 -25.63
CA LEU A 98 -0.11 19.68 -25.63
C LEU A 98 1.34 19.98 -25.21
N ILE A 99 2.02 20.85 -25.96
CA ILE A 99 3.27 21.49 -25.55
C ILE A 99 3.05 23.01 -25.62
N ALA A 100 3.29 23.70 -24.50
CA ALA A 100 3.08 25.14 -24.36
C ALA A 100 4.21 25.78 -23.54
N LYS A 101 4.38 27.10 -23.68
CA LYS A 101 5.33 27.91 -22.90
C LYS A 101 4.68 28.68 -21.73
N ASP A 102 3.35 28.67 -21.65
CA ASP A 102 2.59 29.30 -20.58
C ASP A 102 1.77 28.25 -19.83
N GLU A 103 1.97 28.19 -18.52
CA GLU A 103 1.25 27.34 -17.58
C GLU A 103 -0.25 27.68 -17.56
N LYS A 104 -0.62 28.96 -17.65
CA LYS A 104 -2.03 29.39 -17.55
C LYS A 104 -2.83 28.97 -18.78
N PHE A 105 -2.25 29.08 -19.96
CA PHE A 105 -2.80 28.50 -21.19
C PHE A 105 -2.91 26.97 -21.10
N ALA A 106 -1.89 26.28 -20.62
CA ALA A 106 -1.97 24.81 -20.47
C ALA A 106 -3.07 24.38 -19.49
N ALA A 107 -3.22 25.07 -18.36
CA ALA A 107 -4.31 24.86 -17.41
C ALA A 107 -5.68 25.15 -18.03
N SER A 108 -5.85 26.26 -18.75
CA SER A 108 -7.13 26.59 -19.38
C SER A 108 -7.54 25.62 -20.48
N ILE A 109 -6.58 25.02 -21.20
CA ILE A 109 -6.87 23.92 -22.13
C ILE A 109 -7.34 22.68 -21.36
N ARG A 110 -6.61 22.20 -20.34
CA ARG A 110 -7.05 21.05 -19.51
C ARG A 110 -8.46 21.25 -18.94
N ASP A 111 -8.72 22.44 -18.42
CA ASP A 111 -9.96 22.79 -17.72
C ASP A 111 -11.15 23.00 -18.69
N THR A 112 -10.89 23.13 -20.01
CA THR A 112 -11.94 23.23 -21.05
C THR A 112 -12.09 21.99 -21.93
N THR A 113 -11.03 21.21 -22.18
CA THR A 113 -11.05 20.06 -23.10
C THR A 113 -11.16 18.70 -22.41
N TRP A 114 -10.54 18.54 -21.23
CA TRP A 114 -10.58 17.29 -20.47
C TRP A 114 -11.61 17.35 -19.34
N LYS A 115 -11.59 18.40 -18.52
CA LYS A 115 -12.42 18.46 -17.31
C LYS A 115 -13.92 18.19 -17.55
N PRO A 116 -14.58 18.74 -18.60
CA PRO A 116 -15.97 18.40 -18.91
C PRO A 116 -16.18 16.94 -19.37
N LYS A 117 -15.20 16.35 -20.06
CA LYS A 117 -15.24 14.92 -20.46
C LYS A 117 -15.13 14.03 -19.22
N PHE A 118 -14.16 14.31 -18.35
CA PHE A 118 -13.90 13.55 -17.12
C PHE A 118 -15.08 13.56 -16.16
N ASP A 119 -15.72 14.72 -15.95
CA ASP A 119 -16.88 14.79 -15.06
C ASP A 119 -18.07 13.99 -15.64
N ALA A 120 -18.29 14.03 -16.97
CA ALA A 120 -19.31 13.21 -17.63
C ALA A 120 -18.97 11.71 -17.61
N GLU A 121 -17.70 11.35 -17.81
CA GLU A 121 -17.17 9.99 -17.71
C GLU A 121 -17.37 9.43 -16.30
N LYS A 122 -17.10 10.24 -15.27
CA LYS A 122 -17.21 9.88 -13.86
C LYS A 122 -18.64 9.72 -13.39
N GLU A 123 -19.57 10.57 -13.80
CA GLU A 123 -21.00 10.33 -13.51
C GLU A 123 -21.49 9.07 -14.24
N LYS A 124 -21.10 8.86 -15.50
CA LYS A 124 -21.45 7.65 -16.26
C LYS A 124 -20.88 6.37 -15.63
N GLN A 125 -19.67 6.39 -15.07
CA GLN A 125 -19.12 5.27 -14.32
C GLN A 125 -19.98 4.96 -13.08
N LYS A 126 -20.36 5.99 -12.29
CA LYS A 126 -21.25 5.80 -11.12
C LYS A 126 -22.61 5.22 -11.54
N ASP A 127 -23.20 5.68 -12.64
CA ASP A 127 -24.47 5.17 -13.14
C ASP A 127 -24.37 3.70 -13.58
N GLU A 128 -23.28 3.31 -14.25
CA GLU A 128 -23.00 1.92 -14.61
C GLU A 128 -22.75 1.03 -13.38
N GLU A 129 -22.07 1.56 -12.35
CA GLU A 129 -21.84 0.87 -11.08
C GLU A 129 -23.11 0.79 -10.22
N ALA A 130 -23.97 1.81 -10.23
CA ALA A 130 -25.28 1.80 -9.61
C ALA A 130 -26.22 0.79 -10.29
N ALA A 131 -26.22 0.75 -11.63
CA ALA A 131 -26.96 -0.25 -12.39
C ALA A 131 -26.47 -1.68 -12.09
N ALA A 132 -25.15 -1.91 -12.11
CA ALA A 132 -24.56 -3.22 -11.81
C ALA A 132 -24.78 -3.67 -10.36
N THR A 133 -24.78 -2.74 -9.39
CA THR A 133 -25.10 -3.06 -7.98
C THR A 133 -26.60 -3.23 -7.73
N GLY A 134 -27.47 -2.66 -8.57
CA GLY A 134 -28.92 -2.89 -8.55
C GLY A 134 -29.33 -4.32 -8.96
N SER A 135 -28.52 -5.01 -9.77
CA SER A 135 -28.78 -6.39 -10.20
C SER A 135 -28.15 -7.48 -9.32
N ASP A 136 -27.11 -7.17 -8.55
CA ASP A 136 -26.23 -8.18 -7.93
C ASP A 136 -25.85 -7.82 -6.49
N GLY A 137 -26.80 -8.02 -5.57
CA GLY A 137 -26.73 -7.52 -4.19
C GLY A 137 -25.57 -8.08 -3.34
N LEU A 138 -25.00 -9.24 -3.69
CA LEU A 138 -23.83 -9.79 -2.98
C LEU A 138 -22.52 -9.22 -3.55
N ALA A 139 -22.35 -9.22 -4.88
CA ALA A 139 -21.18 -8.65 -5.52
C ALA A 139 -21.08 -7.13 -5.29
N GLY A 140 -22.21 -6.42 -5.26
CA GLY A 140 -22.26 -5.00 -4.92
C GLY A 140 -21.89 -4.69 -3.47
N PHE A 141 -22.15 -5.61 -2.53
CA PHE A 141 -21.63 -5.49 -1.17
C PHE A 141 -20.12 -5.74 -1.11
N GLN A 142 -19.64 -6.77 -1.81
CA GLN A 142 -18.19 -7.05 -1.91
C GLN A 142 -17.42 -5.85 -2.47
N LYS A 143 -17.86 -5.27 -3.59
CA LYS A 143 -17.27 -4.05 -4.17
C LYS A 143 -17.12 -2.92 -3.15
N LYS A 144 -18.19 -2.59 -2.42
CA LYS A 144 -18.17 -1.51 -1.40
C LYS A 144 -17.21 -1.79 -0.23
N VAL A 145 -17.01 -3.06 0.13
CA VAL A 145 -15.98 -3.44 1.11
C VAL A 145 -14.57 -3.27 0.53
N PHE A 146 -14.37 -3.61 -0.75
CA PHE A 146 -13.09 -3.40 -1.44
C PHE A 146 -12.74 -1.91 -1.63
N GLU A 147 -13.70 -1.07 -2.04
CA GLU A 147 -13.54 0.39 -2.11
C GLU A 147 -13.11 0.98 -0.75
N LEU A 148 -13.78 0.57 0.33
CA LEU A 148 -13.45 1.02 1.68
C LEU A 148 -12.05 0.56 2.12
N LEU A 149 -11.61 -0.64 1.71
CA LEU A 149 -10.25 -1.12 1.98
C LEU A 149 -9.20 -0.32 1.21
N TYR A 150 -9.45 0.04 -0.06
CA TYR A 150 -8.55 0.92 -0.80
C TYR A 150 -8.49 2.33 -0.18
N GLN A 151 -9.63 2.89 0.24
CA GLN A 151 -9.66 4.18 0.93
C GLN A 151 -8.90 4.14 2.28
N VAL A 152 -9.01 3.05 3.04
CA VAL A 152 -8.25 2.86 4.29
C VAL A 152 -6.76 2.69 4.03
N ALA A 153 -6.36 2.02 2.94
CA ALA A 153 -4.96 1.85 2.56
C ALA A 153 -4.24 3.17 2.20
N ASP A 154 -5.00 4.21 1.81
CA ASP A 154 -4.47 5.54 1.48
C ASP A 154 -4.33 6.48 2.70
N ILE A 155 -4.71 6.04 3.90
CA ILE A 155 -4.54 6.81 5.14
C ILE A 155 -3.04 6.96 5.43
N SER A 156 -2.58 8.18 5.71
CA SER A 156 -1.15 8.53 5.85
C SER A 156 -0.38 7.69 6.86
N PHE A 157 -1.05 7.15 7.89
CA PHE A 157 -0.49 6.22 8.88
C PHE A 157 -0.02 4.88 8.29
N LEU A 158 -0.58 4.44 7.16
CA LEU A 158 -0.23 3.20 6.47
C LEU A 158 0.73 3.39 5.29
N SER A 159 1.20 4.62 5.06
CA SER A 159 2.01 5.01 3.89
C SER A 159 3.22 4.11 3.62
N GLU A 160 4.02 3.75 4.64
CA GLU A 160 5.17 2.84 4.49
C GLU A 160 4.82 1.42 4.02
N HIS A 161 3.53 1.03 4.09
CA HIS A 161 3.03 -0.28 3.71
C HIS A 161 1.92 -0.20 2.64
N LYS A 162 1.58 1.00 2.16
CA LYS A 162 0.49 1.26 1.20
C LYS A 162 0.54 0.33 0.01
N ASP A 163 1.70 0.23 -0.64
CA ASP A 163 1.88 -0.62 -1.83
C ASP A 163 1.54 -2.07 -1.51
N LYS A 164 2.10 -2.63 -0.44
CA LYS A 164 1.89 -4.03 -0.02
C LYS A 164 0.43 -4.32 0.37
N ILE A 165 -0.23 -3.36 0.99
CA ILE A 165 -1.65 -3.45 1.37
C ILE A 165 -2.51 -3.42 0.10
N THR A 166 -2.25 -2.47 -0.80
CA THR A 166 -2.93 -2.31 -2.10
C THR A 166 -2.76 -3.56 -2.98
N ASP A 167 -1.54 -4.13 -3.02
CA ASP A 167 -1.19 -5.37 -3.71
C ASP A 167 -1.98 -6.57 -3.15
N LEU A 168 -2.19 -6.62 -1.83
CA LEU A 168 -2.94 -7.67 -1.15
C LEU A 168 -4.44 -7.52 -1.35
N ILE A 169 -4.96 -6.28 -1.40
CA ILE A 169 -6.35 -5.98 -1.76
C ILE A 169 -6.62 -6.37 -3.22
N GLU A 170 -5.72 -6.03 -4.17
CA GLU A 170 -5.85 -6.41 -5.59
C GLU A 170 -5.81 -7.94 -5.79
N LYS A 171 -4.99 -8.65 -5.01
CA LYS A 171 -4.98 -10.13 -4.98
C LYS A 171 -6.23 -10.70 -4.32
N ALA A 172 -6.78 -10.03 -3.31
CA ALA A 172 -8.01 -10.43 -2.63
C ALA A 172 -9.27 -10.18 -3.49
N GLU A 173 -9.29 -9.18 -4.36
CA GLU A 173 -10.36 -9.01 -5.36
C GLU A 173 -10.31 -10.13 -6.42
N LYS A 174 -9.09 -10.48 -6.87
CA LYS A 174 -8.86 -11.45 -7.95
C LYS A 174 -8.90 -12.92 -7.52
N GLN A 175 -8.83 -13.24 -6.23
CA GLN A 175 -8.75 -14.63 -5.74
C GLN A 175 -9.68 -14.91 -4.55
N PRO A 176 -10.73 -15.77 -4.69
CA PRO A 176 -11.76 -15.97 -3.66
C PRO A 176 -11.22 -16.47 -2.32
N ASN A 177 -10.17 -17.29 -2.34
CA ASN A 177 -9.53 -17.79 -1.12
C ASN A 177 -8.89 -16.67 -0.29
N ILE A 178 -8.32 -15.66 -0.96
CA ILE A 178 -7.73 -14.48 -0.30
C ILE A 178 -8.84 -13.51 0.12
N THR A 179 -9.90 -13.34 -0.70
CA THR A 179 -11.12 -12.59 -0.32
C THR A 179 -11.65 -13.04 1.04
N ILE A 180 -11.84 -14.36 1.21
CA ILE A 180 -12.38 -14.95 2.44
C ILE A 180 -11.42 -14.71 3.62
N GLY A 181 -10.12 -14.91 3.43
CA GLY A 181 -9.13 -14.66 4.49
C GLY A 181 -9.12 -13.21 4.97
N VAL A 182 -9.17 -12.24 4.04
CA VAL A 182 -9.23 -10.81 4.36
C VAL A 182 -10.52 -10.48 5.10
N LEU A 183 -11.69 -10.86 4.57
CA LEU A 183 -12.99 -10.59 5.21
C LEU A 183 -13.10 -11.21 6.61
N VAL A 184 -12.66 -12.45 6.80
CA VAL A 184 -12.65 -13.11 8.12
C VAL A 184 -11.72 -12.38 9.09
N SER A 185 -10.52 -11.94 8.66
CA SER A 185 -9.61 -11.20 9.53
C SER A 185 -10.20 -9.86 10.01
N ILE A 186 -10.89 -9.13 9.12
CA ILE A 186 -11.60 -7.88 9.45
C ILE A 186 -12.70 -8.15 10.48
N VAL A 187 -13.51 -9.19 10.29
CA VAL A 187 -14.57 -9.59 11.23
C VAL A 187 -13.98 -9.98 12.60
N VAL A 188 -12.86 -10.69 12.64
CA VAL A 188 -12.15 -11.04 13.89
C VAL A 188 -11.60 -9.79 14.59
N VAL A 189 -11.05 -8.81 13.87
CA VAL A 189 -10.59 -7.54 14.46
C VAL A 189 -11.77 -6.73 15.03
N ILE A 190 -12.89 -6.62 14.30
CA ILE A 190 -14.09 -5.92 14.76
C ILE A 190 -14.69 -6.62 15.99
N LEU A 191 -14.81 -7.95 15.97
CA LEU A 191 -15.32 -8.73 17.11
C LEU A 191 -14.39 -8.61 18.32
N THR A 192 -13.08 -8.72 18.17
CA THR A 192 -12.15 -8.60 19.31
C THR A 192 -12.14 -7.19 19.90
N LEU A 193 -12.29 -6.13 19.09
CA LEU A 193 -12.53 -4.76 19.59
C LEU A 193 -13.86 -4.67 20.35
N PHE A 194 -14.95 -5.21 19.81
CA PHE A 194 -16.28 -5.21 20.43
C PHE A 194 -16.30 -5.96 21.77
N PHE A 195 -15.73 -7.17 21.82
CA PHE A 195 -15.56 -7.93 23.08
C PHE A 195 -14.66 -7.18 24.08
N ARG A 196 -13.61 -6.49 23.62
CA ARG A 196 -12.72 -5.69 24.48
C ARG A 196 -13.40 -4.43 25.03
N ILE A 197 -14.37 -3.87 24.32
CA ILE A 197 -15.20 -2.75 24.79
C ILE A 197 -16.23 -3.23 25.83
N ILE A 198 -16.94 -4.33 25.56
CA ILE A 198 -18.02 -4.82 26.43
C ILE A 198 -17.49 -5.52 27.70
N PHE A 199 -16.43 -6.32 27.58
CA PHE A 199 -15.88 -7.13 28.68
C PHE A 199 -14.56 -6.58 29.26
N GLY A 200 -14.08 -5.42 28.79
CA GLY A 200 -12.83 -4.79 29.24
C GLY A 200 -12.85 -4.13 30.62
N GLY A 201 -13.87 -4.43 31.44
CA GLY A 201 -14.07 -3.81 32.76
C GLY A 201 -13.03 -4.23 33.80
N LYS A 202 -11.97 -3.42 33.95
CA LYS A 202 -11.02 -3.33 35.09
C LYS A 202 -10.87 -4.59 35.97
N LYS A 203 -9.76 -5.33 35.82
CA LYS A 203 -9.30 -6.21 36.91
C LYS A 203 -9.03 -5.38 38.17
N ALA A 204 -9.60 -5.80 39.30
CA ALA A 204 -9.37 -5.15 40.59
C ALA A 204 -7.92 -5.34 41.05
N LYS A 205 -7.33 -4.29 41.63
CA LYS A 205 -5.98 -4.34 42.20
C LYS A 205 -6.08 -4.98 43.59
N VAL A 206 -5.43 -6.12 43.81
CA VAL A 206 -5.38 -6.77 45.13
C VAL A 206 -4.68 -5.81 46.10
N VAL A 207 -5.35 -5.50 47.21
CA VAL A 207 -4.77 -4.73 48.32
C VAL A 207 -4.40 -5.71 49.43
N GLU A 208 -3.11 -5.80 49.69
CA GLU A 208 -2.52 -6.60 50.77
C GLU A 208 -2.99 -6.08 52.13
N LYS A 209 -3.36 -6.97 53.05
CA LYS A 209 -3.91 -6.60 54.35
C LYS A 209 -3.18 -7.30 55.49
N LYS A 210 -2.14 -6.63 56.00
CA LYS A 210 -1.35 -7.06 57.16
C LYS A 210 -2.23 -7.16 58.43
N PRO A 211 -2.20 -8.29 59.17
CA PRO A 211 -2.79 -8.40 60.50
C PRO A 211 -1.73 -8.21 61.61
N GLU A 212 -2.14 -7.63 62.74
CA GLU A 212 -1.35 -7.46 63.96
C GLU A 212 -2.33 -7.17 65.12
N PRO A 213 -2.03 -7.53 66.39
CA PRO A 213 -1.74 -8.90 66.80
C PRO A 213 -2.55 -9.33 68.04
N VAL A 214 -2.78 -10.64 68.24
CA VAL A 214 -3.17 -11.19 69.55
C VAL A 214 -2.54 -12.57 69.75
N ALA A 215 -1.94 -12.79 70.92
CA ALA A 215 -1.52 -14.10 71.44
C ALA A 215 -2.63 -14.64 72.40
N GLU A 216 -2.61 -15.84 72.97
CA GLU A 216 -1.54 -16.83 73.13
C GLU A 216 -2.16 -18.22 73.46
N THR A 217 -1.38 -19.31 73.31
CA THR A 217 -1.61 -20.68 73.89
C THR A 217 -2.93 -21.44 73.56
N SER A 218 -3.02 -22.79 73.57
CA SER A 218 -2.04 -23.88 73.82
C SER A 218 -2.39 -25.19 73.05
N THR A 219 -1.47 -26.15 73.09
CA THR A 219 -1.51 -27.59 72.70
C THR A 219 -2.74 -28.39 73.25
N THR A 220 -3.11 -29.60 72.78
CA THR A 220 -2.30 -30.82 72.47
C THR A 220 -2.95 -31.82 71.47
N GLU A 221 -2.11 -32.70 70.89
CA GLU A 221 -2.32 -34.13 70.48
C GLU A 221 -3.45 -34.54 69.48
N GLY A 222 -3.26 -35.51 68.58
CA GLY A 222 -2.08 -36.30 68.19
C GLY A 222 -2.41 -37.54 67.30
N SER A 223 -1.40 -38.11 66.59
CA SER A 223 -1.41 -39.38 65.81
C SER A 223 -2.38 -39.53 64.62
N SER A 224 -2.09 -40.31 63.54
CA SER A 224 -0.91 -41.11 63.15
C SER A 224 -0.91 -41.42 61.62
N ASP A 225 0.28 -41.63 61.05
CA ASP A 225 0.73 -42.59 60.00
C ASP A 225 -0.29 -43.25 59.02
N GLU A 226 0.00 -43.46 57.72
CA GLU A 226 0.93 -42.80 56.76
C GLU A 226 0.17 -42.71 55.38
N MET A 227 0.58 -43.12 54.16
CA MET A 227 1.81 -43.72 53.60
C MET A 227 2.07 -43.23 52.16
N LYS A 228 3.36 -43.21 51.78
CA LYS A 228 3.93 -43.13 50.41
C LYS A 228 3.47 -44.29 49.49
N GLU A 229 3.75 -44.37 48.18
CA GLU A 229 4.78 -43.81 47.27
C GLU A 229 4.08 -43.35 45.95
N GLU A 230 4.53 -42.44 45.07
CA GLU A 230 5.81 -41.77 44.74
C GLU A 230 6.95 -42.62 44.14
N THR A 231 7.00 -42.69 42.79
CA THR A 231 8.21 -42.66 41.92
C THR A 231 7.78 -42.81 40.45
N THR A 232 8.46 -42.30 39.41
CA THR A 232 9.70 -41.49 39.33
C THR A 232 9.58 -40.45 38.20
N GLU A 233 10.36 -39.37 38.26
CA GLU A 233 10.52 -38.38 37.19
C GLU A 233 11.69 -38.71 36.22
N ALA A 234 12.02 -37.72 35.38
CA ALA A 234 13.33 -37.41 34.76
C ALA A 234 13.59 -37.77 33.28
N GLU A 235 13.50 -36.70 32.46
CA GLU A 235 14.43 -36.24 31.41
C GLU A 235 15.53 -37.18 30.84
N SER A 236 15.76 -37.12 29.52
CA SER A 236 16.91 -36.36 28.95
C SER A 236 17.05 -36.55 27.41
N GLU A 237 18.10 -35.95 26.83
CA GLU A 237 18.29 -35.67 25.40
C GLU A 237 18.64 -36.88 24.51
N GLY A 238 18.44 -36.73 23.19
CA GLY A 238 18.95 -37.66 22.17
C GLY A 238 19.12 -37.00 20.79
N ALA A 239 20.36 -36.88 20.32
CA ALA A 239 20.71 -36.20 19.06
C ALA A 239 20.60 -37.10 17.81
N ALA A 240 20.45 -36.48 16.63
CA ALA A 240 20.41 -37.15 15.31
C ALA A 240 21.45 -36.57 14.31
N PRO A 241 22.09 -37.40 13.46
CA PRO A 241 23.27 -37.00 12.68
C PRO A 241 22.96 -36.32 11.32
N PRO A 242 23.93 -35.57 10.75
CA PRO A 242 23.76 -34.83 9.49
C PRO A 242 23.74 -35.74 8.24
N ARG A 243 22.86 -35.42 7.28
CA ARG A 243 22.75 -36.14 5.99
C ARG A 243 23.85 -35.72 5.00
N ARG A 244 24.54 -36.71 4.41
CA ARG A 244 25.56 -36.53 3.36
C ARG A 244 24.97 -35.89 2.09
N ARG A 245 25.71 -34.95 1.49
CA ARG A 245 25.51 -34.53 0.09
C ARG A 245 26.08 -35.58 -0.87
N GLN A 246 25.43 -35.80 -2.02
CA GLN A 246 25.99 -36.52 -3.17
C GLN A 246 26.40 -35.53 -4.28
N PRO A 247 27.41 -35.84 -5.11
CA PRO A 247 27.88 -34.94 -6.15
C PRO A 247 27.05 -34.97 -7.44
N ARG A 248 27.13 -33.84 -8.15
CA ARG A 248 26.75 -33.57 -9.56
C ARG A 248 26.96 -34.77 -10.50
N ARG A 249 25.99 -35.02 -11.38
CA ARG A 249 26.18 -35.74 -12.65
C ARG A 249 25.79 -34.82 -13.79
N GLU A 250 26.65 -34.71 -14.78
CA GLU A 250 26.42 -33.92 -15.99
C GLU A 250 25.93 -34.83 -17.13
N ASN A 251 25.09 -34.27 -17.99
CA ASN A 251 24.86 -34.59 -19.40
C ASN A 251 23.85 -33.56 -19.95
#